data_AF-A0A819SDZ3-F1
#
_entry.id   AF-A0A819SDZ3-F1
#
_cell.length_a   1.000
_cell.length_b   1.000
_cell.length_c   1.000
_cell.angle_alpha   90.00
_cell.angle_beta   90.00
_cell.angle_gamma   90.00
#
_symmetry.space_group_name_H-M   'P 1'
#
loop_
_entity.id
_entity.type
_entity.pdbx_description
1 polymer ?
#
loop_
_entity_poly.entity_id
_entity_poly.type
_entity_poly.pdbx_seq_one_letter_code
_entity_poly.pdbx_strand_id
1 'polypeptide(L)' 'MSNISQCKDLSERGDLCESLHMYLKPIARINISVPIPPTMRVAGSTISTWEIMDKIRELILP' A
#
# COMPACT_ATOMS: atom_id res chain seq x y z
N MET A 1 6.30 -12.73 24.04
CA MET A 1 5.21 -13.72 24.21
C MET A 1 4.32 -13.65 22.99
N SER A 2 4.16 -14.76 22.28
CA SER A 2 3.32 -14.84 21.08
C SER A 2 1.86 -14.93 21.50
N ASN A 3 1.06 -13.89 21.28
CA ASN A 3 -0.37 -13.91 21.57
C ASN A 3 -1.11 -14.58 20.42
N ILE A 4 -1.62 -15.79 20.65
CA ILE A 4 -2.52 -16.49 19.74
C ILE A 4 -3.93 -16.28 20.29
N SER A 5 -4.81 -15.72 19.48
CA SER A 5 -6.19 -15.40 19.89
C SER A 5 -7.15 -15.66 18.74
N GLN A 6 -8.39 -16.00 19.07
CA GLN A 6 -9.43 -16.19 18.06
C GLN A 6 -9.72 -14.86 17.36
N CYS A 7 -9.43 -14.79 16.06
CA CYS A 7 -9.63 -13.59 15.26
C CYS A 7 -11.12 -13.41 14.95
N LYS A 8 -11.76 -12.36 15.48
CA LYS A 8 -13.19 -12.07 15.28
C LYS A 8 -13.47 -11.31 13.97
N ASP A 9 -12.44 -10.68 13.41
CA ASP A 9 -12.53 -9.82 12.24
C ASP A 9 -11.48 -10.25 11.21
N LEU A 10 -11.98 -10.73 10.07
CA LEU A 10 -11.20 -11.27 8.97
C LEU A 10 -10.82 -10.20 7.93
N SER A 11 -11.20 -8.94 8.17
CA SER A 11 -10.86 -7.83 7.27
C SER A 11 -9.34 -7.62 7.24
N GLU A 12 -8.81 -7.36 6.05
CA GLU A 12 -7.38 -7.03 5.83
C GLU A 12 -6.39 -8.14 6.23
N ARG A 13 -6.87 -9.37 6.37
CA ARG A 13 -6.05 -10.51 6.76
C ARG A 13 -5.11 -10.93 5.63
N GLY A 14 -3.82 -11.04 5.94
CA GLY A 14 -2.82 -11.60 5.04
C GLY A 14 -2.60 -13.09 5.29
N ASP A 15 -2.43 -13.88 4.24
CA ASP A 15 -2.16 -15.31 4.36
C ASP A 15 -0.71 -15.54 4.82
N LEU A 16 -0.54 -16.36 5.87
CA LEU A 16 0.78 -16.80 6.35
C LEU A 16 1.05 -18.24 5.91
N CYS A 17 0.07 -19.12 6.14
CA CYS A 17 0.11 -20.53 5.75
C CYS A 17 -1.31 -21.04 5.55
N GLU A 18 -1.75 -21.11 4.30
CA GLU A 18 -3.10 -21.55 3.92
C GLU A 18 -3.40 -22.98 4.37
N SER A 19 -2.45 -23.91 4.23
CA SER A 19 -2.64 -25.33 4.59
C SER A 19 -3.01 -25.53 6.07
N LEU A 20 -2.55 -24.62 6.93
CA LEU A 20 -2.81 -24.64 8.37
C LEU A 20 -3.89 -23.63 8.79
N HIS A 21 -4.54 -22.96 7.84
CA HIS A 21 -5.50 -21.88 8.09
C HIS A 21 -4.94 -20.82 9.05
N MET A 22 -3.65 -20.50 8.90
CA MET A 22 -2.96 -19.48 9.69
C MET A 22 -2.84 -18.18 8.93
N TYR A 23 -3.07 -17.09 9.64
CA TYR A 23 -3.20 -15.78 9.04
C TYR A 23 -2.63 -14.69 9.92
N LEU A 24 -2.17 -13.61 9.30
CA LEU A 24 -1.70 -12.42 9.99
C LEU A 24 -2.83 -11.39 10.08
N LYS A 25 -3.09 -10.90 11.29
CA LYS A 25 -3.91 -9.68 11.47
C LYS A 25 -2.98 -8.47 11.48
N PRO A 26 -3.22 -7.45 10.64
CA PRO A 26 -2.49 -6.20 10.73
C PRO A 26 -2.74 -5.56 12.10
N ILE A 27 -1.68 -5.22 12.81
CA ILE A 27 -1.76 -4.50 14.10
C ILE A 27 -1.58 -2.99 13.94
N ALA A 28 -1.10 -2.57 12.77
CA ALA A 28 -0.85 -1.16 12.44
C ALA A 28 -0.99 -0.95 10.93
N ARG A 29 -1.41 0.26 10.56
CA ARG A 29 -1.47 0.72 9.18
C ARG A 29 -0.57 1.95 9.04
N ILE A 30 0.38 1.90 8.10
CA ILE A 30 1.27 3.01 7.81
C ILE A 30 0.78 3.68 6.52
N ASN A 31 0.47 4.97 6.59
CA ASN A 31 0.17 5.77 5.42
C ASN A 31 1.39 6.64 5.07
N ILE A 32 1.89 6.50 3.84
CA ILE A 32 3.02 7.28 3.34
C ILE A 32 2.51 8.20 2.25
N SER A 33 2.59 9.50 2.48
CA SER A 33 2.23 10.52 1.51
C SER A 33 3.50 11.17 0.96
N VAL A 34 3.71 11.10 -0.35
CA VAL A 34 4.86 11.70 -1.02
C VAL A 34 4.37 12.91 -1.84
N PRO A 35 4.96 14.11 -1.66
CA PRO A 35 4.63 15.24 -2.50
C PRO A 35 5.12 15.01 -3.94
N ILE A 36 4.33 15.46 -4.91
CA ILE A 36 4.71 15.38 -6.33
C ILE A 36 5.97 16.24 -6.56
N PRO A 37 7.01 15.70 -7.23
CA PRO A 37 8.24 16.44 -7.49
C PRO A 37 7.97 17.76 -8.24
N PRO A 38 8.65 18.87 -7.86
CA PRO A 38 8.49 20.16 -8.53
C PRO A 38 8.84 20.11 -10.02
N THR A 39 9.78 19.25 -10.41
CA THR A 39 10.22 19.04 -11.79
C THR A 39 9.11 18.47 -12.70
N MET A 40 8.08 17.85 -12.14
CA MET A 40 6.90 17.39 -12.88
C MET A 40 5.83 18.48 -13.05
N ARG A 41 5.98 19.63 -12.38
CA ARG A 41 5.10 20.80 -12.52
C ARG A 41 5.77 21.80 -13.44
N VAL A 42 5.73 21.56 -14.75
CA VAL A 42 6.18 22.56 -15.72
C VAL A 42 5.31 23.81 -15.54
N ALA A 43 5.94 24.98 -15.44
CA ALA A 43 5.27 26.23 -15.11
C ALA A 43 4.13 26.51 -16.11
N GLY A 44 2.90 26.53 -15.62
CA GLY A 44 1.70 26.80 -16.42
C GLY A 44 0.92 25.57 -16.89
N SER A 45 1.42 24.36 -16.71
CA SER A 45 0.71 23.12 -17.08
C SER A 45 0.13 22.39 -15.87
N THR A 46 -1.17 22.11 -15.92
CA THR A 46 -1.84 21.17 -15.01
C THR A 46 -1.54 19.75 -15.45
N ILE A 47 -0.84 18.99 -14.62
CA ILE A 47 -0.65 17.55 -14.84
C ILE A 47 -1.93 16.80 -14.44
N SER A 48 -2.36 15.85 -15.26
CA SER A 48 -3.52 15.01 -14.94
C SER A 48 -3.15 13.97 -13.87
N THR A 49 -4.13 13.59 -13.04
CA THR A 49 -3.97 12.49 -12.07
C THR A 49 -3.59 11.18 -12.77
N TRP A 50 -4.07 10.99 -14.01
CA TRP A 50 -3.77 9.81 -14.80
C TRP A 50 -2.29 9.72 -15.19
N GLU A 51 -1.71 10.80 -15.72
CA GLU A 51 -0.28 10.85 -16.09
C GLU A 51 0.64 10.61 -14.88
N ILE A 52 0.26 11.10 -13.70
CA ILE A 52 0.99 10.82 -12.45
C ILE A 52 0.96 9.32 -12.15
N MET A 53 -0.21 8.70 -12.24
CA MET A 53 -0.36 7.27 -11.97
C MET A 53 0.44 6.42 -12.96
N ASP A 54 0.48 6.79 -14.24
CA ASP A 54 1.29 6.08 -15.25
C ASP A 54 2.78 6.19 -14.95
N LYS A 55 3.30 7.38 -14.62
CA LYS A 55 4.71 7.53 -14.24
C LYS A 55 5.06 6.80 -12.96
N ILE A 56 4.16 6.77 -11.98
CA ILE A 56 4.38 5.97 -10.77
C ILE A 56 4.50 4.50 -11.17
N ARG A 57 3.56 3.96 -11.96
CA ARG A 57 3.59 2.56 -12.44
C ARG A 57 4.92 2.18 -13.11
N GLU A 58 5.52 3.08 -13.88
CA GLU A 58 6.85 2.86 -14.48
C GLU A 58 7.97 2.74 -13.44
N LEU A 59 7.88 3.48 -12.31
CA LEU A 59 8.89 3.51 -11.25
C LEU A 59 8.76 2.38 -10.22
N ILE A 60 7.63 1.66 -10.17
CA ILE A 60 7.36 0.57 -9.19
C ILE A 60 7.72 -0.82 -9.72
N LEU A 61 8.40 -0.94 -10.86
CA LEU A 61 8.96 -2.22 -11.28
C LEU A 61 10.03 -2.68 -10.27
N PRO A 62 10.01 -3.96 -9.83
CA PRO A 62 10.96 -4.50 -8.86
C PRO A 62 12.40 -4.52 -9.36
#